data_AF-K7A3E9-F1
#
_entry.id   AF-K7A3E9-F1
#
_cell.length_a   1.000
_cell.length_b   1.000
_cell.length_c   1.000
_cell.angle_alpha   90.00
_cell.angle_beta   90.00
_cell.angle_gamma   90.00
#
_symmetry.space_group_name_H-M   'P 1'
#
loop_
_entity.id
_entity.type
_entity.pdbx_description
1 polymer ?
#
loop_
_entity_poly.entity_id
_entity_poly.type
_entity_poly.pdbx_seq_one_letter_code
_entity_poly.pdbx_strand_id
1 'polypeptide(L)'
;MKKMTLSYGLDWLMAVFALLASLAVLQTFIIGKHFIIPTVLLIVTVFIGNLAWYGLKQVKWAQYINFWCGFMLTSHCFFALFWAKKYRALLGDLFEPVTIIFTLFLLTLTWFYARKNQLFSH
;
A
#
# COMPACT_ATOMS: atom_id res chain seq x y z
N MET A 1 -23.57 -1.99 -0.04
CA MET A 1 -22.20 -2.43 -0.39
C MET A 1 -21.60 -1.42 -1.36
N LYS A 2 -20.56 -0.67 -0.97
CA LYS A 2 -19.85 0.22 -1.89
C LYS A 2 -19.21 -0.64 -2.97
N LYS A 3 -19.66 -0.50 -4.22
CA LYS A 3 -19.12 -1.24 -5.38
C LYS A 3 -17.60 -1.03 -5.42
N MET A 4 -16.83 -2.09 -5.64
CA MET A 4 -15.38 -2.01 -5.89
C MET A 4 -15.16 -1.20 -7.17
N THR A 5 -15.12 0.11 -7.02
CA THR A 5 -14.82 1.05 -8.08
C THR A 5 -13.37 1.46 -7.92
N LEU A 6 -12.67 1.68 -9.04
CA LEU A 6 -11.27 2.10 -9.05
C LEU A 6 -11.03 3.39 -8.23
N SER A 7 -12.08 4.17 -7.96
CA SER A 7 -12.08 5.32 -7.05
C SER A 7 -11.65 4.97 -5.62
N TYR A 8 -11.87 3.74 -5.17
CA TYR A 8 -11.46 3.27 -3.83
C TYR A 8 -10.20 2.40 -3.86
N GLY A 9 -9.53 2.28 -5.01
CA GLY A 9 -8.45 1.32 -5.22
C GLY A 9 -7.32 1.41 -4.19
N LEU A 10 -6.77 2.61 -3.99
CA LEU A 10 -5.72 2.83 -3.00
C LEU A 10 -6.23 2.78 -1.55
N ASP A 11 -7.50 3.14 -1.32
CA ASP A 11 -8.10 3.06 0.02
C ASP A 11 -8.21 1.60 0.48
N TRP A 12 -8.62 0.72 -0.43
CA TRP A 12 -8.64 -0.73 -0.20
C TRP A 12 -7.23 -1.30 -0.04
N LEU A 13 -6.25 -0.82 -0.81
CA LEU A 13 -4.85 -1.22 -0.63
C LEU A 13 -4.34 -0.85 0.77
N MET A 14 -4.65 0.35 1.27
CA MET A 14 -4.34 0.73 2.65
C MET A 14 -5.10 -0.13 3.66
N ALA A 15 -6.35 -0.48 3.40
CA ALA A 15 -7.12 -1.37 4.28
C ALA A 15 -6.48 -2.77 4.39
N VAL A 16 -6.00 -3.33 3.27
CA VAL A 16 -5.26 -4.60 3.25
C VAL A 16 -3.95 -4.47 4.01
N PHE A 17 -3.19 -3.39 3.82
CA PHE A 17 -1.96 -3.16 4.58
C PHE A 17 -2.22 -3.01 6.08
N ALA A 18 -3.29 -2.31 6.48
CA ALA A 18 -3.68 -2.23 7.88
C ALA A 18 -4.03 -3.61 8.45
N LEU A 19 -4.73 -4.45 7.67
CA LEU A 19 -5.06 -5.82 8.07
C LEU A 19 -3.79 -6.68 8.23
N LEU A 20 -2.90 -6.68 7.24
CA LEU A 20 -1.65 -7.44 7.29
C LEU A 20 -0.74 -6.97 8.43
N ALA A 21 -0.65 -5.65 8.64
CA ALA A 21 0.11 -5.09 9.74
C ALA A 21 -0.50 -5.44 11.11
N SER A 22 -1.83 -5.49 11.22
CA SER A 22 -2.53 -5.97 12.44
C SER A 22 -2.19 -7.42 12.74
N LEU A 23 -2.13 -8.28 11.72
CA LEU A 23 -1.70 -9.68 11.87
C LEU A 23 -0.22 -9.77 12.28
N ALA A 24 0.65 -8.92 11.73
CA ALA A 24 2.06 -8.84 12.11
C ALA A 24 2.25 -8.37 13.57
N VAL A 25 1.42 -7.43 14.05
CA VAL A 25 1.39 -7.04 15.46
C VAL A 25 1.03 -8.24 16.34
N LEU A 26 -0.03 -8.98 15.99
CA LEU A 26 -0.42 -10.18 16.74
C LEU A 26 0.68 -11.23 16.75
N GLN A 27 1.30 -11.50 15.59
CA GLN A 27 2.40 -12.44 15.46
C GLN A 27 3.58 -12.05 16.39
N THR A 28 3.98 -10.77 16.36
CA THR A 28 5.12 -10.28 17.15
C THR A 28 4.83 -10.22 18.66
N PHE A 29 3.59 -9.93 19.06
CA PHE A 29 3.14 -10.03 20.46
C PHE A 29 3.14 -11.47 20.97
N ILE A 30 2.50 -12.39 20.24
CA ILE A 30 2.24 -13.76 20.71
C ILE A 30 3.50 -14.63 20.61
N ILE A 31 4.19 -14.60 19.48
CA ILE A 31 5.33 -15.49 19.22
C ILE A 31 6.64 -14.84 19.67
N GLY A 32 6.82 -13.55 19.36
CA GLY A 32 8.05 -12.84 19.65
C GLY A 32 8.23 -12.49 21.13
N LYS A 33 7.15 -12.38 21.91
CA LYS A 33 7.15 -11.93 23.31
C LYS A 33 7.89 -10.59 23.53
N HIS A 34 7.97 -9.75 22.50
CA HIS A 34 8.53 -8.41 22.58
C HIS A 34 7.40 -7.41 22.86
N PHE A 35 7.67 -6.34 23.63
CA PHE A 35 6.64 -5.33 23.95
C PHE A 35 6.78 -4.05 23.13
N ILE A 36 8.01 -3.56 22.93
CA ILE A 36 8.27 -2.27 22.27
C ILE A 36 8.02 -2.35 20.76
N ILE A 37 8.58 -3.35 20.08
CA ILE A 37 8.46 -3.55 18.63
C ILE A 37 6.99 -3.61 18.17
N PRO A 38 6.12 -4.45 18.75
CA PRO A 38 4.74 -4.50 18.32
C PRO A 38 3.96 -3.23 18.66
N THR A 39 4.32 -2.50 19.72
CA THR A 39 3.65 -1.23 20.04
C THR A 39 3.91 -0.17 18.96
N VAL A 40 5.15 -0.03 18.51
CA VAL A 40 5.49 0.88 17.40
C VAL A 40 4.79 0.44 16.11
N LEU A 41 4.78 -0.87 15.83
CA LEU A 41 4.08 -1.41 14.67
C LEU A 41 2.56 -1.19 14.74
N LEU A 42 1.96 -1.28 15.93
CA LEU A 42 0.55 -1.01 16.16
C LEU A 42 0.20 0.45 15.87
N ILE A 43 1.04 1.39 16.31
CA ILE A 43 0.85 2.81 16.02
C ILE A 43 0.79 3.03 14.51
N VAL A 44 1.78 2.50 13.76
CA VAL A 44 1.80 2.59 12.29
C VAL A 44 0.56 1.94 11.68
N THR A 45 0.16 0.78 12.18
CA THR A 45 -1.04 0.06 11.74
C THR A 45 -2.31 0.89 11.91
N VAL A 46 -2.47 1.55 13.05
CA VAL A 46 -3.62 2.43 13.34
C VAL A 46 -3.63 3.64 12.41
N PHE A 47 -2.46 4.24 12.13
CA PHE A 47 -2.37 5.34 11.15
C PHE A 47 -2.80 4.89 9.75
N ILE A 48 -2.29 3.75 9.27
CA ILE A 48 -2.68 3.20 7.96
C ILE A 48 -4.18 2.86 7.93
N GLY A 49 -4.71 2.28 9.01
CA GLY A 49 -6.14 1.98 9.14
C GLY A 49 -7.02 3.23 9.08
N ASN A 50 -6.59 4.32 9.72
CA ASN A 50 -7.29 5.61 9.63
C ASN A 50 -7.25 6.18 8.22
N LEU A 51 -6.09 6.14 7.54
CA LEU A 51 -5.96 6.58 6.15
C LEU A 51 -6.88 5.79 5.21
N ALA A 52 -6.96 4.46 5.41
CA ALA A 52 -7.89 3.61 4.69
C ALA A 52 -9.35 4.02 4.95
N TRP A 53 -9.73 4.19 6.21
CA TRP A 53 -11.10 4.53 6.61
C TRP A 53 -11.55 5.89 6.07
N TYR A 54 -10.73 6.94 6.23
CA TYR A 54 -11.04 8.27 5.72
C TYR A 54 -11.02 8.33 4.19
N GLY A 55 -10.11 7.59 3.54
CA GLY A 55 -10.11 7.39 2.10
C GLY A 55 -11.41 6.73 1.59
N LEU A 56 -11.84 5.65 2.23
CA LEU A 56 -13.12 4.99 1.94
C LEU A 56 -14.34 5.90 2.17
N LYS A 57 -14.24 6.85 3.11
CA LYS A 57 -15.24 7.91 3.32
C LYS A 57 -15.12 9.07 2.32
N GLN A 58 -14.19 9.01 1.36
CA GLN A 58 -13.97 10.01 0.32
C GLN A 58 -13.56 11.38 0.89
N VAL A 59 -12.81 11.36 2.00
CA VAL A 59 -12.27 12.58 2.60
C VAL A 59 -10.99 12.98 1.86
N LYS A 60 -11.00 14.17 1.23
CA LYS A 60 -9.98 14.61 0.27
C LYS A 60 -8.54 14.54 0.77
N TRP A 61 -8.26 15.02 1.99
CA TRP A 61 -6.89 15.00 2.54
C TRP A 61 -6.33 13.57 2.63
N ALA A 62 -7.17 12.60 3.01
CA ALA A 62 -6.76 11.20 3.10
C ALA A 62 -6.51 10.62 1.71
N GLN A 63 -7.30 11.02 0.71
CA GLN A 63 -7.09 10.59 -0.67
C GLN A 63 -5.78 11.13 -1.26
N TYR A 64 -5.40 12.37 -0.95
CA TYR A 64 -4.10 12.90 -1.34
C TYR A 64 -2.95 12.11 -0.71
N ILE A 65 -3.04 11.80 0.58
CA ILE A 65 -2.01 10.98 1.25
C ILE A 65 -1.96 9.58 0.64
N ASN A 66 -3.10 8.91 0.47
CA ASN A 66 -3.18 7.58 -0.14
C ASN A 66 -2.60 7.58 -1.56
N PHE A 67 -2.88 8.61 -2.35
CA PHE A 67 -2.28 8.82 -3.67
C PHE A 67 -0.75 8.90 -3.59
N TRP A 68 -0.20 9.75 -2.71
CA TRP A 68 1.25 9.90 -2.58
C TRP A 68 1.92 8.62 -2.08
N CYS A 69 1.29 7.88 -1.17
CA CYS A 69 1.76 6.55 -0.78
C CYS A 69 1.76 5.58 -1.98
N GLY A 70 0.70 5.56 -2.79
CA GLY A 70 0.62 4.76 -4.01
C GLY A 70 1.69 5.15 -5.04
N PHE A 71 1.93 6.45 -5.24
CA PHE A 71 2.98 6.98 -6.12
C PHE A 71 4.38 6.58 -5.65
N MET A 72 4.68 6.74 -4.36
CA MET A 72 5.96 6.33 -3.78
C MET A 72 6.16 4.82 -3.89
N LEU A 73 5.13 4.01 -3.63
CA LEU A 73 5.18 2.56 -3.77
C LEU A 73 5.43 2.14 -5.23
N THR A 74 4.72 2.75 -6.17
CA THR A 74 4.92 2.52 -7.61
C THR A 74 6.36 2.86 -8.01
N SER A 75 6.86 4.01 -7.58
CA SER A 75 8.24 4.44 -7.84
C SER A 75 9.25 3.48 -7.23
N HIS A 76 9.02 3.02 -6.00
CA HIS A 76 9.87 2.05 -5.33
C HIS A 76 9.93 0.73 -6.09
N CYS A 77 8.79 0.20 -6.57
CA CYS A 77 8.75 -0.99 -7.42
C CYS A 77 9.46 -0.80 -8.77
N PHE A 78 9.31 0.37 -9.38
CA PHE A 78 10.03 0.72 -10.60
C PHE A 78 11.55 0.72 -10.37
N PHE A 79 12.04 1.38 -9.32
CA PHE A 79 13.46 1.35 -8.96
C PHE A 79 13.94 -0.05 -8.59
N ALA A 80 13.09 -0.89 -7.99
CA ALA A 80 13.45 -2.27 -7.66
C ALA A 80 13.89 -3.06 -8.90
N LEU A 81 13.31 -2.81 -10.08
CA LEU A 81 13.69 -3.49 -11.34
C LEU A 81 15.20 -3.43 -11.65
N PHE A 82 15.83 -2.31 -11.31
CA PHE A 82 17.23 -2.07 -11.66
C PHE A 82 18.18 -2.36 -10.48
N TRP A 83 17.75 -2.10 -9.24
CA TRP A 83 18.63 -2.11 -8.07
C TRP A 83 18.36 -3.24 -7.05
N ALA A 84 17.26 -3.98 -7.14
CA ALA A 84 16.93 -4.99 -6.14
C ALA A 84 17.80 -6.26 -6.25
N LYS A 85 18.78 -6.42 -5.36
CA LYS A 85 19.61 -7.63 -5.29
C LYS A 85 18.88 -8.83 -4.67
N LYS A 86 18.24 -8.61 -3.52
CA LYS A 86 17.59 -9.68 -2.73
C LYS A 86 16.43 -10.34 -3.48
N TYR A 87 15.54 -9.53 -4.05
CA TYR A 87 14.36 -10.03 -4.75
C TYR A 87 14.73 -10.72 -6.07
N ARG A 88 15.76 -10.22 -6.77
CA ARG A 88 16.31 -10.89 -7.96
C ARG A 88 16.90 -12.26 -7.61
N ALA A 89 17.61 -12.39 -6.50
CA ALA A 89 18.11 -13.69 -6.04
C ALA A 89 16.98 -14.67 -5.63
N LEU A 90 15.89 -14.16 -5.05
CA LEU A 90 14.77 -14.99 -4.58
C LEU A 90 13.85 -15.46 -5.71
N LEU A 91 13.60 -14.60 -6.71
CA LEU A 91 12.68 -14.89 -7.81
C LEU A 91 13.39 -15.45 -9.07
N GLY A 92 14.71 -15.31 -9.15
CA GLY A 92 15.49 -15.77 -10.31
C GLY A 92 14.96 -15.19 -11.62
N ASP A 93 14.71 -16.05 -12.60
CA ASP A 93 14.22 -15.68 -13.94
C ASP A 93 12.81 -15.05 -13.91
N LEU A 94 12.03 -15.30 -12.85
CA LEU A 94 10.70 -14.70 -12.68
C LEU A 94 10.76 -13.27 -12.14
N PHE A 95 11.93 -12.79 -11.71
CA PHE A 95 12.07 -11.47 -11.10
C PHE A 95 11.54 -10.35 -11.99
N GLU A 96 12.00 -10.31 -13.25
CA GLU A 96 11.64 -9.25 -14.19
C GLU A 96 10.15 -9.26 -14.53
N PRO A 97 9.53 -10.36 -15.00
CA PRO A 97 8.12 -10.36 -15.34
C PRO A 97 7.23 -10.04 -14.13
N VAL A 98 7.52 -10.58 -12.94
CA VAL A 98 6.75 -10.30 -11.72
C VAL A 98 6.84 -8.83 -11.34
N THR A 99 8.04 -8.26 -11.32
CA THR A 99 8.24 -6.87 -10.89
C THR A 99 7.67 -5.87 -11.92
N ILE A 100 7.76 -6.17 -13.22
CA ILE A 100 7.16 -5.35 -14.28
C ILE A 100 5.64 -5.36 -14.14
N ILE A 101 5.01 -6.53 -14.03
CA ILE A 101 3.55 -6.66 -13.86
C ILE A 101 3.09 -5.90 -12.63
N PHE A 102 3.80 -6.06 -11.50
CA PHE A 102 3.44 -5.39 -10.25
C PHE A 102 3.57 -3.87 -10.34
N THR A 103 4.63 -3.38 -10.99
CA THR A 103 4.84 -1.94 -11.24
C THR A 103 3.73 -1.36 -12.12
N LEU A 104 3.39 -2.04 -13.22
CA LEU A 104 2.31 -1.60 -14.12
C LEU A 104 0.94 -1.62 -13.44
N PHE A 105 0.68 -2.64 -12.63
CA PHE A 105 -0.54 -2.73 -11.82
C PHE A 105 -0.67 -1.55 -10.87
N LEU A 106 0.38 -1.25 -10.09
CA LEU A 106 0.38 -0.13 -9.15
C LEU A 106 0.29 1.23 -9.84
N LEU A 107 1.00 1.40 -10.97
CA LEU A 107 0.92 2.60 -11.79
C LEU A 107 -0.51 2.84 -12.27
N THR A 108 -1.13 1.81 -12.81
CA THR A 108 -2.50 1.85 -13.32
C THR A 108 -3.48 2.17 -12.19
N LEU A 109 -3.36 1.49 -11.04
CA LEU A 109 -4.19 1.72 -9.87
C LEU A 109 -4.07 3.16 -9.35
N THR A 110 -2.84 3.66 -9.22
CA THR A 110 -2.54 5.02 -8.74
C THR A 110 -3.07 6.08 -9.71
N TRP A 111 -2.88 5.88 -11.01
CA TRP A 111 -3.36 6.81 -12.04
C TRP A 111 -4.90 6.87 -12.08
N PHE A 112 -5.57 5.71 -12.10
CA PHE A 112 -7.03 5.67 -12.06
C PHE A 112 -7.58 6.27 -10.78
N TYR A 113 -6.93 6.03 -9.63
CA TYR A 113 -7.33 6.62 -8.36
C TYR A 113 -7.29 8.15 -8.42
N ALA A 114 -6.21 8.76 -8.92
CA ALA A 114 -6.12 10.21 -9.07
C ALA A 114 -7.19 10.77 -10.01
N ARG A 115 -7.39 10.11 -11.15
CA ARG A 115 -8.34 10.54 -12.18
C ARG A 115 -9.80 10.43 -11.71
N LYS A 116 -10.17 9.31 -11.08
CA LYS A 116 -11.53 9.06 -10.62
C LYS A 116 -11.92 9.90 -9.41
N ASN A 117 -10.96 10.22 -8.54
CA ASN A 117 -11.18 11.08 -7.39
C ASN A 117 -10.96 12.57 -7.69
N GLN A 118 -10.61 12.93 -8.93
CA GLN A 118 -10.38 14.32 -9.37
C GLN A 118 -9.42 15.06 -8.43
N LEU A 119 -8.29 14.42 -8.09
CA LEU A 119 -7.37 14.97 -7.08
C LEU A 119 -6.60 16.20 -7.59
N PHE A 120 -6.36 16.31 -8.89
CA PHE A 120 -5.53 17.40 -9.43
C PHE A 120 -6.19 18.14 -10.61
N SER A 121 -7.48 17.91 -10.84
CA SER A 121 -8.24 18.69 -11.82
C SER A 121 -8.72 19.97 -11.14
N HIS A 122 -7.90 21.01 -11.24
CA HIS A 122 -8.27 22.40 -10.95
C HIS A 122 -8.67 23.12 -12.23
#